data_AF-A0A4U9CUG9-F1
#
_entry.id   AF-A0A4U9CUG9-F1
#
_cell.length_a   1.000
_cell.length_b   1.000
_cell.length_c   1.000
_cell.angle_alpha   90.00
_cell.angle_beta   90.00
_cell.angle_gamma   90.00
#
_symmetry.space_group_name_H-M   'P 1'
#
loop_
_entity.id
_entity.type
_entity.pdbx_description
1 polymer ?
#
loop_
_entity_poly.entity_id
_entity_poly.type
_entity_poly.pdbx_seq_one_letter_code
_entity_poly.pdbx_strand_id
1 'polypeptide(L)' 'MAFGFQAHDMPWLRGHGIDLDRWGQICTGGEGRASTQTRNEKVFAGGDAVHGADLVVTAMAAGRRAAEEMLDLFKRKESL' A
#
# COMPACT_ATOMS: atom_id res chain seq x y z
N MET A 1 1.55 28.01 11.46
CA MET A 1 1.33 27.77 10.01
C MET A 1 0.80 26.37 9.82
N ALA A 2 -0.07 26.13 8.83
CA ALA A 2 -0.68 24.81 8.56
C ALA A 2 -0.57 24.48 7.06
N PHE A 3 0.58 23.95 6.64
CA PHE A 3 0.87 23.68 5.23
C PHE A 3 0.53 22.24 4.77
N GLY A 4 0.07 21.39 5.68
CA GLY A 4 -0.19 19.98 5.40
C GLY A 4 1.05 19.10 5.59
N PHE A 5 1.06 17.94 4.91
CA PHE A 5 2.05 16.88 5.11
C PHE A 5 2.61 16.40 3.76
N GLN A 6 3.86 15.96 3.78
CA GLN A 6 4.50 15.22 2.70
C GLN A 6 4.91 13.85 3.22
N ALA A 7 4.97 12.84 2.34
CA ALA A 7 5.52 11.55 2.70
C ALA A 7 6.96 11.74 3.23
N HIS A 8 7.24 11.09 4.36
CA HIS A 8 8.59 11.06 4.91
C HIS A 8 9.43 10.07 4.10
N ASP A 9 10.73 10.35 3.99
CA ASP A 9 11.66 9.40 3.38
C ASP A 9 11.65 8.08 4.17
N MET A 10 11.52 6.96 3.44
CA MET A 10 11.53 5.61 4.00
C MET A 10 12.72 4.79 3.45
N PRO A 11 13.99 5.12 3.78
CA PRO A 11 15.16 4.41 3.22
C PRO A 11 15.17 2.91 3.52
N TRP A 12 14.51 2.50 4.59
CA TRP A 12 14.37 1.10 5.01
C TRP A 12 13.51 0.26 4.05
N LEU A 13 12.73 0.87 3.14
CA LEU A 13 12.00 0.16 2.09
C LEU A 13 12.90 -0.25 0.90
N ARG A 14 14.08 0.36 0.78
CA ARG A 14 14.98 0.12 -0.36
C ARG A 14 15.40 -1.35 -0.42
N GLY A 15 15.38 -1.91 -1.63
CA GLY A 15 15.75 -3.32 -1.85
C GLY A 15 14.65 -4.33 -1.51
N HIS A 16 13.52 -3.91 -0.93
CA HIS A 16 12.40 -4.79 -0.60
C HIS A 16 11.36 -4.92 -1.73
N GLY A 17 11.63 -4.38 -2.92
CA GLY A 17 10.68 -4.43 -4.04
C GLY A 17 9.42 -3.60 -3.80
N ILE A 18 9.54 -2.49 -3.07
CA ILE A 18 8.46 -1.55 -2.80
C ILE A 18 8.80 -0.26 -3.53
N ASP A 19 8.05 0.04 -4.59
CA ASP A 19 8.28 1.21 -5.42
C ASP A 19 7.58 2.43 -4.79
N LEU A 20 8.21 3.60 -4.89
CA LEU A 20 7.66 4.87 -4.47
C LEU A 20 7.40 5.76 -5.68
N ASP A 21 6.35 6.57 -5.63
CA ASP A 21 6.07 7.57 -6.65
C ASP A 21 6.95 8.83 -6.48
N ARG A 22 6.76 9.83 -7.35
CA ARG A 22 7.54 11.08 -7.31
C ARG A 22 7.34 11.90 -6.02
N TRP A 23 6.30 11.60 -5.24
CA TRP A 23 5.96 12.27 -3.98
C TRP A 23 6.36 11.46 -2.75
N GLY A 24 6.96 10.29 -2.94
CA GLY A 24 7.36 9.38 -1.86
C GLY A 24 6.23 8.48 -1.34
N GLN A 25 5.09 8.42 -2.03
CA GLN A 25 3.98 7.53 -1.69
C GLN A 25 4.24 6.12 -2.23
N ILE A 26 3.78 5.10 -1.51
CA ILE A 26 3.93 3.70 -1.91
C ILE A 26 3.05 3.39 -3.12
N CYS A 27 3.65 2.87 -4.19
CA CYS A 27 2.90 2.40 -5.35
C CYS A 27 2.27 1.02 -5.08
N THR A 28 0.95 0.93 -5.27
CA THR A 28 0.18 -0.32 -5.17
C THR A 28 -0.55 -0.62 -6.48
N GLY A 29 -1.04 -1.86 -6.62
CA GLY A 29 -1.77 -2.31 -7.79
C GLY A 29 -0.86 -2.54 -9.00
N GLY A 30 -1.49 -2.66 -10.17
CA GLY A 30 -0.85 -3.00 -11.43
C GLY A 30 -1.30 -4.35 -11.97
N GLU A 31 -0.88 -4.66 -13.19
CA GLU A 31 -1.31 -5.87 -13.88
C GLU A 31 -0.96 -7.13 -13.06
N GLY A 32 -1.95 -8.00 -12.88
CA GLY A 32 -1.82 -9.25 -12.11
C GLY A 32 -1.74 -9.10 -10.59
N ARG A 33 -1.85 -7.88 -10.03
CA ARG A 33 -1.75 -7.61 -8.59
C ARG A 33 -3.06 -7.06 -8.02
N ALA A 34 -3.30 -7.32 -6.74
CA ALA A 34 -4.44 -6.76 -6.03
C ALA A 34 -4.26 -5.22 -5.86
N SER A 35 -5.33 -4.45 -5.65
CA SER A 35 -5.26 -2.99 -5.74
C SER A 35 -4.40 -2.36 -4.65
N THR A 36 -4.28 -3.02 -3.50
CA THR A 36 -3.44 -2.58 -2.37
C THR A 36 -2.09 -3.28 -2.31
N GLN A 37 -1.81 -4.19 -3.23
CA GLN A 37 -0.57 -4.97 -3.24
C GLN A 37 0.57 -4.16 -3.87
N THR A 38 1.73 -4.14 -3.22
CA THR A 38 2.94 -3.50 -3.77
C THR A 38 3.59 -4.36 -4.86
N ARG A 39 4.76 -3.97 -5.38
CA ARG A 39 5.53 -4.85 -6.28
C ARG A 39 6.13 -6.06 -5.57
N ASN A 40 6.26 -6.01 -4.25
CA ASN A 40 6.56 -7.16 -3.42
C ASN A 40 5.26 -7.91 -3.11
N GLU A 41 5.16 -9.15 -3.59
CA GLU A 41 3.96 -9.99 -3.45
C GLU A 41 3.50 -10.19 -1.99
N LYS A 42 4.42 -10.06 -1.02
CA LYS A 42 4.15 -10.26 0.41
C LYS A 42 3.76 -8.97 1.14
N VAL A 43 3.78 -7.82 0.47
CA VAL A 43 3.57 -6.51 1.09
C VAL A 43 2.39 -5.79 0.43
N PHE A 44 1.47 -5.34 1.26
CA PHE A 44 0.33 -4.52 0.88
C PHE A 44 0.37 -3.20 1.64
N ALA A 45 -0.19 -2.15 1.06
CA ALA A 45 -0.21 -0.81 1.63
C ALA A 45 -1.54 -0.11 1.35
N GLY A 46 -1.90 0.85 2.19
CA GLY A 46 -3.10 1.67 2.06
C GLY A 46 -3.03 2.88 2.99
N GLY A 47 -4.08 3.73 2.94
CA GLY A 47 -4.16 4.97 3.71
C GLY A 47 -3.18 6.03 3.22
N ASP A 48 -2.76 6.93 4.12
CA ASP A 48 -1.99 8.12 3.76
C ASP A 48 -0.63 7.82 3.13
N ALA A 49 -0.05 6.65 3.42
CA ALA A 49 1.19 6.20 2.80
C ALA A 49 1.05 5.93 1.29
N VAL A 50 -0.17 5.72 0.80
CA VAL A 50 -0.49 5.44 -0.62
C VAL A 50 -1.24 6.59 -1.28
N HIS A 51 -2.12 7.28 -0.55
CA HIS A 51 -2.99 8.32 -1.12
C HIS A 51 -2.62 9.76 -0.70
N GLY A 52 -1.73 9.91 0.28
CA GLY A 52 -1.49 11.20 0.95
C GLY A 52 -2.55 11.51 2.02
N ALA A 53 -2.45 12.69 2.63
CA ALA A 53 -3.32 13.07 3.74
C ALA A 53 -4.81 13.06 3.32
N ASP A 54 -5.60 12.24 4.01
CA ASP A 54 -7.03 12.06 3.73
C ASP A 54 -7.81 11.78 5.04
N LEU A 55 -9.12 11.52 4.93
CA LEU A 55 -9.99 11.22 6.05
C LEU A 55 -9.65 9.86 6.68
N VAL A 56 -9.78 9.76 8.01
CA VAL A 56 -9.57 8.49 8.73
C VAL A 56 -10.43 7.35 8.17
N VAL A 57 -11.65 7.65 7.71
CA VAL A 57 -12.55 6.63 7.13
C VAL A 57 -12.02 6.05 5.82
N THR A 58 -11.34 6.82 4.99
CA THR A 58 -10.77 6.32 3.72
C THR A 58 -9.52 5.48 4.00
N ALA A 59 -8.70 5.88 4.97
CA ALA A 59 -7.60 5.06 5.47
C ALA A 59 -8.08 3.73 6.05
N MET A 60 -9.17 3.74 6.84
CA MET A 60 -9.80 2.51 7.36
C MET A 60 -10.34 1.62 6.23
N ALA A 61 -11.01 2.21 5.24
CA ALA A 61 -11.51 1.46 4.08
C ALA A 61 -10.37 0.82 3.27
N ALA A 62 -9.27 1.53 3.06
CA ALA A 62 -8.08 1.00 2.40
C ALA A 62 -7.43 -0.15 3.20
N GLY A 63 -7.34 -0.01 4.54
CA GLY A 63 -6.84 -1.07 5.42
C GLY A 63 -7.73 -2.33 5.38
N ARG A 64 -9.05 -2.15 5.41
CA ARG A 64 -10.02 -3.26 5.26
C ARG A 64 -9.84 -3.97 3.93
N ARG A 65 -9.71 -3.21 2.84
CA ARG A 65 -9.47 -3.75 1.50
C ARG A 65 -8.16 -4.55 1.44
N ALA A 66 -7.09 -4.04 2.03
CA ALA A 66 -5.81 -4.74 2.07
C ALA A 66 -5.89 -6.07 2.83
N ALA A 67 -6.61 -6.11 3.95
CA ALA A 67 -6.83 -7.34 4.70
C ALA A 67 -7.62 -8.38 3.88
N GLU A 68 -8.67 -7.97 3.17
CA GLU A 68 -9.44 -8.85 2.28
C GLU A 68 -8.53 -9.44 1.17
N GLU A 69 -7.71 -8.61 0.53
CA GLU A 69 -6.81 -9.04 -0.55
C GLU A 69 -5.68 -9.96 -0.05
N MET A 70 -5.18 -9.76 1.17
CA MET A 70 -4.24 -10.68 1.83
C MET A 70 -4.89 -12.05 2.07
N LEU A 71 -6.13 -12.08 2.58
CA LEU A 71 -6.84 -13.34 2.81
C LEU A 71 -7.09 -14.10 1.50
N ASP A 72 -7.44 -13.40 0.43
CA ASP A 72 -7.61 -14.00 -0.89
C ASP A 72 -6.29 -14.55 -1.44
N LEU A 73 -5.16 -13.87 -1.20
CA LEU A 73 -3.84 -14.39 -1.54
C LEU A 73 -3.53 -15.68 -0.76
N PHE A 74 -3.82 -15.74 0.53
CA PHE A 74 -3.55 -16.92 1.35
C PHE A 74 -4.40 -18.12 0.91
N LYS A 75 -5.70 -17.92 0.67
CA LYS A 75 -6.58 -18.97 0.15
C LYS A 75 -6.10 -19.54 -1.19
N ARG A 76 -5.67 -18.66 -2.11
CA ARG A 76 -5.09 -19.10 -3.40
C ARG A 76 -3.83 -19.92 -3.22
N LYS A 77 -2.99 -19.58 -2.25
CA LYS A 77 -1.75 -20.33 -1.95
C LYS A 77 -2.01 -21.67 -1.26
N GLU A 78 -3.07 -21.80 -0.47
CA GLU A 78 -3.46 -23.09 0.11
C GLU A 78 -4.06 -24.06 -0.91
N SER A 79 -4.66 -23.55 -1.99
CA SER A 79 -5.22 -24.38 -3.07
C SER A 79 -4.19 -24.89 -4.10
N LEU A 80 -2.92 -24.53 -3.93
CA LEU A 80 -1.78 -24.92 -4.79
C LEU A 80 -0.94 -26.00 -4.10
#